data_AF-A0A7V5IZV8-F1
#
_entry.id   AF-A0A7V5IZV8-F1
#
_cell.length_a   1.000
_cell.length_b   1.000
_cell.length_c   1.000
_cell.angle_alpha   90.00
_cell.angle_beta   90.00
_cell.angle_gamma   90.00
#
_symmetry.space_group_name_H-M   'P 1'
#
loop_
_entity.id
_entity.type
_entity.pdbx_description
1 polymer ?
#
loop_
_entity_poly.entity_id
_entity_poly.type
_entity_poly.pdbx_seq_one_letter_code
_entity_poly.pdbx_strand_id
1 'polypeptide(L)'
;MKDTNKLGIVCLSNQFYDLPLKTNKYLVMNELARVGHKVVFVDPPTRFKFVKQLLKKKKISFLERKSSNLIVYSPVNFFNFAPFSYLNNLVHYYFIRKALRSLKAKEDVLWVYHFDFPKIFFLKKLLNPKVFIYDIVDNYEAFPEYAQQDTTNTGLVKYIQKADYFLKRFLDQKGLYGVSWVRYQEDKLSNEANLIFTSHPYLYKKFSKYGKKVKYT
;
A
#
# COMPACT_ATOMS: atom_id res chain seq x y z
N MET A 1 -8.38 26.47 -21.94
CA MET A 1 -8.47 25.03 -22.29
C MET A 1 -8.75 24.23 -21.02
N LYS A 2 -9.80 23.40 -21.00
CA LYS A 2 -10.09 22.52 -19.85
C LYS A 2 -9.04 21.39 -19.82
N ASP A 3 -8.41 21.23 -18.67
CA ASP A 3 -7.26 20.36 -18.39
C ASP A 3 -7.68 18.87 -18.33
N THR A 4 -8.03 18.28 -19.47
CA THR A 4 -8.77 17.00 -19.55
C THR A 4 -7.98 15.73 -19.26
N ASN A 5 -6.66 15.79 -18.98
CA ASN A 5 -5.82 14.58 -18.81
C ASN A 5 -5.14 14.43 -17.43
N LYS A 6 -5.46 15.26 -16.43
CA LYS A 6 -4.85 15.14 -15.09
C LYS A 6 -5.61 14.15 -14.21
N LEU A 7 -5.00 12.98 -14.04
CA LEU A 7 -5.51 11.89 -13.20
C LEU A 7 -5.33 12.18 -11.70
N GLY A 8 -6.26 11.67 -10.88
CA GLY A 8 -6.03 11.45 -9.45
C GLY A 8 -5.50 10.05 -9.17
N ILE A 9 -4.36 9.98 -8.48
CA ILE A 9 -3.56 8.78 -8.29
C ILE A 9 -3.41 8.52 -6.79
N VAL A 10 -3.82 7.33 -6.33
CA VAL A 10 -3.59 6.84 -4.97
C VAL A 10 -2.49 5.80 -5.02
N CYS A 11 -1.36 6.08 -4.39
CA CYS A 11 -0.21 5.17 -4.32
C CYS A 11 -0.17 4.48 -2.94
N LEU A 12 -0.40 3.17 -2.88
CA LEU A 12 -0.22 2.36 -1.67
C LEU A 12 1.22 1.83 -1.60
N SER A 13 2.05 2.50 -0.80
CA SER A 13 3.48 2.22 -0.69
C SER A 13 3.78 1.18 0.40
N ASN A 14 4.77 0.31 0.16
CA ASN A 14 5.38 -0.56 1.17
C ASN A 14 6.52 0.13 1.96
N GLN A 15 6.86 1.39 1.67
CA GLN A 15 7.87 2.15 2.42
C GLN A 15 7.41 3.60 2.64
N PHE A 16 7.93 4.24 3.68
CA PHE A 16 7.59 5.63 3.99
C PHE A 16 8.09 6.62 2.94
N TYR A 17 7.35 7.70 2.76
CA TYR A 17 7.69 8.78 1.85
C TYR A 17 8.98 9.51 2.25
N ASP A 18 9.14 9.83 3.53
CA ASP A 18 10.25 10.63 4.06
C ASP A 18 11.50 9.78 4.45
N LEU A 19 11.74 8.67 3.76
CA LEU A 19 12.99 7.94 3.93
C LEU A 19 14.20 8.79 3.49
N PRO A 20 15.37 8.65 4.14
CA PRO A 20 16.60 9.34 3.74
C PRO A 20 17.00 9.01 2.31
N LEU A 21 16.97 7.71 1.95
CA LEU A 21 17.21 7.24 0.60
C LEU A 21 15.90 7.27 -0.20
N LYS A 22 15.91 8.00 -1.31
CA LYS A 22 14.74 8.12 -2.19
C LYS A 22 14.56 6.86 -3.01
N THR A 23 13.33 6.35 -3.03
CA THR A 23 12.95 5.10 -3.68
C THR A 23 12.35 5.39 -5.05
N ASN A 24 12.27 4.39 -5.94
CA ASN A 24 11.69 4.57 -7.28
C ASN A 24 10.25 5.14 -7.22
N LYS A 25 9.40 4.58 -6.34
CA LYS A 25 8.04 5.10 -6.10
C LYS A 25 8.02 6.54 -5.61
N TYR A 26 8.99 6.98 -4.80
CA TYR A 26 9.10 8.39 -4.40
C TYR A 26 9.35 9.26 -5.64
N LEU A 27 10.30 8.86 -6.50
CA LEU A 27 10.66 9.60 -7.70
C LEU A 27 9.50 9.66 -8.69
N VAL A 28 8.88 8.52 -8.99
CA VAL A 28 7.72 8.41 -9.90
C VAL A 28 6.55 9.28 -9.41
N MET A 29 6.21 9.21 -8.12
CA MET A 29 5.07 9.95 -7.57
C MET A 29 5.32 11.47 -7.52
N ASN A 30 6.57 11.90 -7.26
CA ASN A 30 6.94 13.31 -7.35
C ASN A 30 6.90 13.81 -8.80
N GLU A 31 7.39 13.01 -9.74
CA GLU A 31 7.39 13.35 -11.17
C GLU A 31 5.95 13.48 -11.71
N LEU A 32 5.07 12.53 -11.38
CA LEU A 32 3.65 12.60 -11.72
C LEU A 32 2.98 13.86 -11.15
N ALA A 33 3.28 14.21 -9.90
CA ALA A 33 2.78 15.43 -9.28
C ALA A 33 3.34 16.70 -9.96
N ARG A 34 4.63 16.69 -10.35
CA ARG A 34 5.31 17.78 -11.05
C ARG A 34 4.68 18.06 -12.40
N VAL A 35 4.35 17.03 -13.17
CA VAL A 35 3.67 17.17 -14.47
C VAL A 35 2.15 17.41 -14.34
N GLY A 36 1.63 17.56 -13.11
CA GLY A 36 0.28 18.08 -12.84
C GLY A 36 -0.77 17.06 -12.40
N HIS A 37 -0.43 15.77 -12.29
CA HIS A 37 -1.36 14.77 -11.72
C HIS A 37 -1.57 15.01 -10.22
N LYS A 38 -2.72 14.60 -9.69
CA LYS A 38 -3.02 14.75 -8.26
C LYS A 38 -2.71 13.47 -7.54
N VAL A 39 -1.70 13.49 -6.68
CA VAL A 39 -1.15 12.29 -6.06
C VAL A 39 -1.45 12.28 -4.57
N VAL A 40 -2.00 11.16 -4.10
CA VAL A 40 -2.05 10.80 -2.69
C VAL A 40 -1.11 9.62 -2.47
N PHE A 41 0.03 9.89 -1.85
CA PHE A 41 0.99 8.88 -1.45
C PHE A 41 0.61 8.34 -0.07
N VAL A 42 0.36 7.04 0.04
CA VAL A 42 -0.04 6.39 1.29
C VAL A 42 1.15 5.59 1.82
N ASP A 43 1.66 6.00 2.98
CA ASP A 43 2.70 5.25 3.69
C ASP A 43 2.19 3.86 4.13
N PRO A 44 3.08 2.89 4.39
CA PRO A 44 2.68 1.62 4.97
C PRO A 44 1.98 1.84 6.34
N PRO A 45 0.85 1.14 6.62
CA PRO A 45 0.14 1.31 7.89
C PRO A 45 1.01 0.98 9.10
N THR A 46 1.17 1.96 9.97
CA THR A 46 1.99 1.83 11.19
C THR A 46 1.17 1.30 12.37
N ARG A 47 1.82 0.54 13.25
CA ARG A 47 1.24 0.11 14.54
C ARG A 47 1.64 1.08 15.66
N PHE A 48 0.97 0.95 16.81
CA PHE A 48 1.10 1.75 18.04
C PHE A 48 2.48 2.29 18.45
N LYS A 49 3.60 1.62 18.12
CA LYS A 49 4.95 2.11 18.48
C LYS A 49 5.25 3.48 17.84
N PHE A 50 4.71 3.77 16.65
CA PHE A 50 4.83 5.08 16.00
C PHE A 50 3.84 6.12 16.53
N VAL A 51 2.70 5.68 17.06
CA VAL A 51 1.69 6.56 17.69
C VAL A 51 2.29 7.28 18.91
N LYS A 52 3.13 6.61 19.72
CA LYS A 52 3.85 7.26 20.84
C LYS A 52 4.83 8.35 20.39
N GLN A 53 5.46 8.23 19.21
CA GLN A 53 6.29 9.31 18.65
C GLN A 53 5.46 10.41 18.00
N LEU A 54 4.35 10.07 17.34
CA LEU A 54 3.39 11.02 16.78
C LEU A 54 2.74 11.87 17.88
N LEU A 55 2.37 11.27 19.01
CA LEU A 55 1.83 11.96 20.20
C LEU A 55 2.83 12.91 20.87
N LYS A 56 4.14 12.70 20.69
CA LYS A 56 5.18 13.64 21.17
C LYS A 56 5.31 14.88 20.28
N LYS A 57 4.86 14.82 19.02
CA LYS A 57 4.79 16.00 18.13
C LYS A 57 3.46 16.72 18.38
N LYS A 58 3.51 17.99 18.81
CA LYS A 58 2.33 18.83 19.13
C LYS A 58 1.29 18.98 18.01
N LYS A 59 1.60 18.59 16.77
CA LYS A 59 0.67 18.51 15.64
C LYS A 59 0.76 17.13 15.00
N ILE A 60 -0.26 16.30 15.24
CA ILE A 60 -0.45 15.05 14.51
C ILE A 60 -1.20 15.41 13.23
N SER A 61 -0.49 15.49 12.11
CA SER A 61 -1.12 15.56 10.81
C SER A 61 -0.96 14.23 10.10
N PHE A 62 -2.06 13.48 9.99
CA PHE A 62 -2.08 12.27 9.16
C PHE A 62 -1.97 12.58 7.67
N LEU A 63 -2.30 13.81 7.28
CA LEU A 63 -2.18 14.31 5.92
C LEU A 63 -1.14 15.43 5.87
N GLU A 64 -0.06 15.22 5.13
CA GLU A 64 0.98 16.23 4.94
C GLU A 64 1.02 16.65 3.47
N ARG A 65 0.83 17.94 3.21
CA ARG A 65 0.95 18.49 1.86
C ARG A 65 2.41 18.71 1.54
N LYS A 66 2.93 17.97 0.54
CA LYS A 66 4.32 18.12 0.07
C LYS A 66 4.43 19.06 -1.13
N SER A 67 3.37 19.20 -1.92
CA SER A 67 3.26 20.19 -2.99
C SER A 67 1.80 20.58 -3.27
N SER A 68 1.56 21.45 -4.26
CA SER A 68 0.20 21.77 -4.72
C SER A 68 -0.56 20.53 -5.23
N ASN A 69 0.17 19.51 -5.68
CA ASN A 69 -0.35 18.32 -6.35
C ASN A 69 -0.08 17.01 -5.60
N LEU A 70 0.61 17.04 -4.46
CA LEU A 70 1.01 15.84 -3.72
C LEU A 70 0.68 15.97 -2.23
N ILE A 71 -0.04 14.99 -1.72
CA ILE A 71 -0.32 14.81 -0.28
C ILE A 71 0.17 13.43 0.13
N VAL A 72 0.85 13.37 1.27
CA VAL A 72 1.22 12.13 1.95
C VAL A 72 0.20 11.83 3.02
N TYR A 73 -0.34 10.61 3.02
CA TYR A 73 -1.18 10.07 4.07
C TYR A 73 -0.41 9.01 4.85
N SER A 74 -0.30 9.18 6.17
CA SER A 74 0.38 8.22 7.05
C SER A 74 -0.63 7.43 7.90
N PRO A 75 -1.09 6.25 7.42
CA PRO A 75 -2.11 5.46 8.13
C PRO A 75 -1.60 4.84 9.44
N VAL A 76 -2.53 4.64 10.37
CA VAL A 76 -2.31 3.93 11.63
C VAL A 76 -3.33 2.79 11.73
N ASN A 77 -2.84 1.59 11.98
CA ASN A 77 -3.65 0.40 12.22
C ASN A 77 -3.46 -0.10 13.65
N PHE A 78 -4.58 -0.33 14.32
CA PHE A 78 -4.60 -0.91 15.67
C PHE A 78 -4.41 -2.43 15.60
N PHE A 79 -5.25 -3.09 14.80
CA PHE A 79 -5.20 -4.54 14.52
C PHE A 79 -5.37 -4.81 13.03
N ASN A 80 -4.72 -5.84 12.51
CA ASN A 80 -4.70 -6.13 11.07
C ASN A 80 -5.52 -7.37 10.67
N PHE A 81 -6.38 -7.88 11.55
CA PHE A 81 -7.29 -9.00 11.29
C PHE A 81 -8.76 -8.54 11.29
N ALA A 82 -9.67 -9.30 10.66
CA ALA A 82 -11.09 -8.99 10.68
C ALA A 82 -11.69 -9.10 12.11
N PRO A 83 -12.64 -8.23 12.50
CA PRO A 83 -13.27 -7.19 11.69
C PRO A 83 -12.49 -5.87 11.64
N PHE A 84 -11.45 -5.70 12.47
CA PHE A 84 -10.69 -4.44 12.59
C PHE A 84 -10.02 -4.02 11.28
N SER A 85 -9.54 -4.98 10.47
CA SER A 85 -8.96 -4.69 9.16
C SER A 85 -9.97 -4.03 8.20
N TYR A 86 -11.27 -4.30 8.32
CA TYR A 86 -12.31 -3.59 7.56
C TYR A 86 -12.54 -2.17 8.11
N LEU A 87 -12.61 -2.01 9.43
CA LEU A 87 -12.79 -0.72 10.07
C LEU A 87 -11.64 0.25 9.75
N ASN A 88 -10.39 -0.23 9.82
CA ASN A 88 -9.22 0.56 9.43
C ASN A 88 -9.34 1.05 7.98
N ASN A 89 -9.82 0.20 7.06
CA ASN A 89 -9.99 0.58 5.66
C ASN A 89 -11.10 1.62 5.42
N LEU A 90 -12.16 1.64 6.24
CA LEU A 90 -13.14 2.73 6.20
C LEU A 90 -12.49 4.06 6.60
N VAL A 91 -11.61 4.05 7.61
CA VAL A 91 -10.84 5.22 8.03
C VAL A 91 -9.86 5.66 6.92
N HIS A 92 -9.11 4.72 6.34
CA HIS A 92 -8.19 5.01 5.23
C HIS A 92 -8.94 5.60 4.03
N TYR A 93 -10.09 5.01 3.66
CA TYR A 93 -10.96 5.53 2.61
C TYR A 93 -11.36 6.98 2.89
N TYR A 94 -11.81 7.29 4.11
CA TYR A 94 -12.15 8.67 4.50
C TYR A 94 -10.98 9.64 4.29
N PHE A 95 -9.78 9.31 4.78
CA PHE A 95 -8.61 10.18 4.67
C PHE A 95 -8.11 10.33 3.23
N ILE A 96 -8.09 9.25 2.45
CA ILE A 96 -7.73 9.28 1.03
C ILE A 96 -8.71 10.17 0.25
N ARG A 97 -10.02 10.01 0.47
CA ARG A 97 -11.05 10.85 -0.15
C ARG A 97 -10.95 12.31 0.26
N LYS A 98 -10.57 12.58 1.51
CA LYS A 98 -10.32 13.94 2.00
C LYS A 98 -9.12 14.56 1.30
N ALA A 99 -8.03 13.81 1.16
CA ALA A 99 -6.82 14.25 0.46
C ALA A 99 -7.12 14.55 -1.03
N LEU A 100 -7.78 13.65 -1.75
CA LEU A 100 -8.12 13.84 -3.17
C LEU A 100 -9.07 15.02 -3.39
N ARG A 101 -10.08 15.19 -2.53
CA ARG A 101 -10.94 16.39 -2.56
C ARG A 101 -10.14 17.68 -2.38
N SER A 102 -9.17 17.70 -1.48
CA SER A 102 -8.29 18.88 -1.29
C SER A 102 -7.31 19.13 -2.45
N LEU A 103 -7.12 18.14 -3.33
CA LEU A 103 -6.38 18.27 -4.59
C LEU A 103 -7.31 18.55 -5.78
N LYS A 104 -8.62 18.66 -5.55
CA LYS A 104 -9.66 18.80 -6.59
C LYS A 104 -9.62 17.66 -7.63
N ALA A 105 -9.35 16.43 -7.17
CA ALA A 105 -9.29 15.23 -8.00
C ALA A 105 -10.31 14.16 -7.59
N LYS A 106 -10.54 13.23 -8.52
CA LYS A 106 -11.23 11.95 -8.28
C LYS A 106 -10.20 10.82 -8.33
N GLU A 107 -10.54 9.67 -7.76
CA GLU A 107 -9.73 8.46 -7.73
C GLU A 107 -9.78 7.79 -9.11
N ASP A 108 -8.86 8.17 -10.01
CA ASP A 108 -8.78 7.52 -11.32
C ASP A 108 -7.89 6.28 -11.26
N VAL A 109 -6.78 6.34 -10.52
CA VAL A 109 -5.77 5.27 -10.45
C VAL A 109 -5.52 4.85 -9.01
N LEU A 110 -5.56 3.54 -8.76
CA LEU A 110 -5.01 2.93 -7.56
C LEU A 110 -3.74 2.16 -7.93
N TRP A 111 -2.59 2.65 -7.47
CA TRP A 111 -1.26 2.09 -7.74
C TRP A 111 -0.71 1.43 -6.48
N VAL A 112 -0.42 0.14 -6.54
CA VAL A 112 -0.05 -0.66 -5.36
C VAL A 112 1.36 -1.18 -5.50
N TYR A 113 2.21 -0.81 -4.54
CA TYR A 113 3.49 -1.45 -4.27
C TYR A 113 3.40 -2.44 -3.10
N HIS A 114 2.49 -2.17 -2.16
CA HIS A 114 2.36 -2.96 -0.94
C HIS A 114 1.46 -4.19 -1.12
N PHE A 115 2.08 -5.34 -1.39
CA PHE A 115 1.35 -6.59 -1.64
C PHE A 115 0.50 -7.05 -0.44
N ASP A 116 1.00 -6.86 0.79
CA ASP A 116 0.33 -7.21 2.05
C ASP A 116 -0.46 -6.03 2.68
N PHE A 117 -0.90 -5.04 1.89
CA PHE A 117 -1.78 -4.00 2.42
C PHE A 117 -3.09 -4.62 2.96
N PRO A 118 -3.46 -4.42 4.24
CA PRO A 118 -4.58 -5.13 4.85
C PRO A 118 -5.89 -4.93 4.10
N LYS A 119 -6.57 -6.02 3.73
CA LYS A 119 -7.86 -6.03 3.01
C LYS A 119 -7.89 -5.09 1.79
N ILE A 120 -6.79 -5.05 1.02
CA ILE A 120 -6.65 -4.18 -0.16
C ILE A 120 -7.83 -4.25 -1.15
N PHE A 121 -8.43 -5.43 -1.37
CA PHE A 121 -9.57 -5.57 -2.29
C PHE A 121 -10.85 -4.90 -1.77
N PHE A 122 -11.03 -4.84 -0.44
CA PHE A 122 -12.10 -4.07 0.15
C PHE A 122 -11.87 -2.56 -0.06
N LEU A 123 -10.64 -2.09 0.16
CA LEU A 123 -10.28 -0.70 -0.12
C LEU A 123 -10.44 -0.34 -1.60
N LYS A 124 -9.99 -1.21 -2.51
CA LYS A 124 -10.19 -1.08 -3.96
C LYS A 124 -11.67 -0.94 -4.29
N LYS A 125 -12.54 -1.77 -3.70
CA LYS A 125 -14.00 -1.69 -3.90
C LYS A 125 -14.57 -0.35 -3.42
N LEU A 126 -14.11 0.16 -2.28
CA LEU A 126 -14.55 1.46 -1.75
C LEU A 126 -14.08 2.63 -2.62
N LEU A 127 -12.83 2.61 -3.09
CA LEU A 127 -12.26 3.65 -3.93
C LEU A 127 -12.78 3.60 -5.36
N ASN A 128 -13.16 2.41 -5.85
CA ASN A 128 -13.65 2.16 -7.20
C ASN A 128 -12.82 2.84 -8.31
N PRO A 129 -11.50 2.59 -8.38
CA PRO A 129 -10.62 3.25 -9.35
C PRO A 129 -10.93 2.78 -10.78
N LYS A 130 -10.69 3.65 -11.77
CA LYS A 130 -10.79 3.28 -13.19
C LYS A 130 -9.67 2.34 -13.62
N VAL A 131 -8.47 2.55 -13.05
CA VAL A 131 -7.29 1.73 -13.32
C VAL A 131 -6.69 1.26 -12.00
N PHE A 132 -6.49 -0.05 -11.90
CA PHE A 132 -5.79 -0.72 -10.81
C PHE A 132 -4.43 -1.21 -11.32
N ILE A 133 -3.36 -0.67 -10.74
CA ILE A 133 -1.97 -0.98 -11.09
C ILE A 133 -1.35 -1.75 -9.93
N TYR A 134 -0.70 -2.87 -10.24
CA TYR A 134 0.15 -3.58 -9.29
C TYR A 134 1.61 -3.49 -9.75
N ASP A 135 2.47 -2.94 -8.92
CA ASP A 135 3.87 -2.67 -9.25
C ASP A 135 4.78 -3.54 -8.38
N ILE A 136 5.46 -4.48 -9.05
CA ILE A 136 6.18 -5.60 -8.45
C ILE A 136 7.67 -5.30 -8.52
N VAL A 137 8.18 -4.80 -7.40
CA VAL A 137 9.58 -4.40 -7.26
C VAL A 137 10.45 -5.52 -6.70
N ASP A 138 9.88 -6.34 -5.81
CA ASP A 138 10.61 -7.34 -5.04
C ASP A 138 10.07 -8.75 -5.25
N ASN A 139 10.94 -9.76 -5.11
CA ASN A 139 10.52 -11.15 -5.01
C ASN A 139 10.19 -11.49 -3.54
N TYR A 140 9.00 -11.11 -3.08
CA TYR A 140 8.59 -11.29 -1.69
C TYR A 140 8.64 -12.76 -1.22
N GLU A 141 8.50 -13.74 -2.12
CA GLU A 141 8.66 -15.16 -1.76
C GLU A 141 10.06 -15.51 -1.24
N ALA A 142 11.08 -14.76 -1.65
CA ALA A 142 12.46 -14.98 -1.22
C ALA A 142 12.81 -14.25 0.08
N PHE A 143 11.89 -13.45 0.63
CA PHE A 143 12.20 -12.68 1.84
C PHE A 143 12.24 -13.60 3.06
N PRO A 144 13.31 -13.54 3.88
CA PRO A 144 13.44 -14.38 5.06
C PRO A 144 12.27 -14.27 6.02
N GLU A 145 11.63 -13.10 6.17
CA GLU A 145 10.48 -12.91 7.07
C GLU A 145 9.25 -13.76 6.71
N TYR A 146 9.12 -14.20 5.46
CA TYR A 146 8.06 -15.11 5.01
C TYR A 146 8.52 -16.57 4.94
N ALA A 147 9.83 -16.82 5.03
CA ALA A 147 10.42 -18.15 5.13
C ALA A 147 10.68 -18.58 6.59
N GLN A 148 11.01 -17.63 7.45
CA GLN A 148 11.39 -17.76 8.85
C GLN A 148 10.54 -16.73 9.62
N GLN A 149 9.69 -17.21 10.54
CA GLN A 149 8.88 -16.32 11.39
C GLN A 149 9.80 -15.55 12.35
N ASP A 150 10.43 -14.48 11.89
CA ASP A 150 11.34 -13.73 12.73
C ASP A 150 10.56 -12.93 13.77
N THR A 151 10.89 -13.14 15.04
CA THR A 151 10.21 -12.50 16.18
C THR A 151 11.22 -11.68 16.98
N THR A 152 11.80 -10.69 16.32
CA THR A 152 12.78 -9.73 16.89
C THR A 152 12.21 -8.84 18.01
N ASN A 153 10.88 -8.84 18.23
CA ASN A 153 10.27 -8.08 19.34
C ASN A 153 10.33 -8.85 20.66
N THR A 154 10.76 -8.18 21.74
CA THR A 154 10.78 -8.70 23.11
C THR A 154 9.55 -8.27 23.92
N GLY A 155 9.21 -9.02 24.98
CA GLY A 155 8.17 -8.67 25.96
C GLY A 155 6.71 -8.85 25.50
N LEU A 156 5.77 -8.15 26.16
CA LEU A 156 4.31 -8.27 25.95
C LEU A 156 3.87 -7.93 24.51
N VAL A 157 4.61 -7.06 23.82
CA VAL A 157 4.38 -6.71 22.42
C VAL A 157 4.52 -7.93 21.50
N LYS A 158 5.46 -8.85 21.81
CA LYS A 158 5.64 -10.09 21.05
C LYS A 158 4.38 -10.94 21.06
N TYR A 159 3.74 -11.05 22.23
CA TYR A 159 2.52 -11.85 22.39
C TYR A 159 1.34 -11.23 21.65
N ILE A 160 1.15 -9.92 21.73
CA ILE A 160 0.11 -9.20 20.98
C ILE A 160 0.34 -9.37 19.47
N GLN A 161 1.58 -9.23 19.00
CA GLN A 161 1.90 -9.43 17.59
C GLN A 161 1.66 -10.88 17.14
N LYS A 162 2.06 -11.88 17.94
CA LYS A 162 1.78 -13.29 17.66
C LYS A 162 0.29 -13.57 17.58
N ALA A 163 -0.50 -13.03 18.52
CA ALA A 163 -1.95 -13.16 18.50
C ALA A 163 -2.57 -12.49 17.27
N ASP A 164 -2.15 -11.26 16.94
CA ASP A 164 -2.59 -10.55 15.73
C ASP A 164 -2.23 -11.31 14.45
N TYR A 165 -1.02 -11.86 14.34
CA TYR A 165 -0.61 -12.69 13.20
C TYR A 165 -1.39 -14.00 13.12
N PHE A 166 -1.61 -14.67 14.25
CA PHE A 166 -2.42 -15.88 14.32
C PHE A 166 -3.85 -15.58 13.85
N LEU A 167 -4.49 -14.56 14.39
CA LEU A 167 -5.85 -14.17 14.00
C LEU A 167 -5.91 -13.71 12.55
N LYS A 168 -4.92 -12.95 12.06
CA LYS A 168 -4.81 -12.56 10.64
C LYS A 168 -4.74 -13.78 9.74
N ARG A 169 -3.95 -14.80 10.12
CA ARG A 169 -3.84 -16.04 9.37
C ARG A 169 -5.20 -16.72 9.21
N PHE A 170 -5.92 -16.90 10.30
CA PHE A 170 -7.21 -17.60 10.30
C PHE A 170 -8.32 -16.79 9.63
N LEU A 171 -8.43 -15.50 9.95
CA LEU A 171 -9.57 -14.68 9.56
C LEU A 171 -9.40 -14.03 8.18
N ASP A 172 -8.16 -13.71 7.78
CA ASP A 172 -7.89 -12.90 6.59
C ASP A 172 -7.10 -13.66 5.51
N GLN A 173 -6.24 -14.62 5.89
CA GLN A 173 -5.34 -15.32 4.96
C GLN A 173 -5.82 -16.72 4.57
N LYS A 174 -7.06 -17.10 4.91
CA LYS A 174 -7.62 -18.44 4.67
C LYS A 174 -6.74 -19.58 5.23
N GLY A 175 -6.06 -19.32 6.33
CA GLY A 175 -5.13 -20.28 6.93
C GLY A 175 -3.75 -20.38 6.25
N LEU A 176 -3.54 -19.71 5.12
CA LEU A 176 -2.25 -19.67 4.41
C LEU A 176 -1.21 -18.84 5.17
N TYR A 177 0.07 -19.17 5.02
CA TYR A 177 1.18 -18.46 5.66
C TYR A 177 2.48 -18.57 4.86
N GLY A 178 3.44 -17.71 5.16
CA GLY A 178 4.75 -17.68 4.50
C GLY A 178 4.64 -17.58 2.97
N VAL A 179 5.47 -18.35 2.25
CA VAL A 179 5.51 -18.37 0.78
C VAL A 179 4.15 -18.67 0.16
N SER A 180 3.35 -19.56 0.75
CA SER A 180 2.01 -19.90 0.23
C SER A 180 1.04 -18.70 0.28
N TRP A 181 1.12 -17.89 1.35
CA TRP A 181 0.34 -16.67 1.48
C TRP A 181 0.79 -15.62 0.48
N VAL A 182 2.11 -15.41 0.35
CA VAL A 182 2.69 -14.46 -0.61
C VAL A 182 2.20 -14.78 -2.03
N ARG A 183 2.37 -16.03 -2.47
CA ARG A 183 1.91 -16.49 -3.80
C ARG A 183 0.44 -16.21 -4.03
N TYR A 184 -0.40 -16.59 -3.07
CA TYR A 184 -1.83 -16.39 -3.17
C TYR A 184 -2.20 -14.90 -3.29
N GLN A 185 -1.56 -14.04 -2.50
CA GLN A 185 -1.85 -12.61 -2.49
C GLN A 185 -1.34 -11.92 -3.76
N GLU A 186 -0.11 -12.21 -4.21
CA GLU A 186 0.43 -11.70 -5.47
C GLU A 186 -0.41 -12.17 -6.67
N ASP A 187 -0.87 -13.42 -6.67
CA ASP A 187 -1.72 -13.97 -7.73
C ASP A 187 -3.06 -13.23 -7.80
N LYS A 188 -3.69 -12.98 -6.65
CA LYS A 188 -4.92 -12.17 -6.59
C LYS A 188 -4.72 -10.74 -7.07
N LEU A 189 -3.65 -10.07 -6.63
CA LEU A 189 -3.35 -8.70 -7.05
C LEU A 189 -3.16 -8.64 -8.56
N SER A 190 -2.40 -9.58 -9.11
CA SER A 190 -2.09 -9.66 -10.54
C SER A 190 -3.33 -9.97 -11.39
N ASN A 191 -4.21 -10.86 -10.93
CA ASN A 191 -5.46 -11.18 -11.62
C ASN A 191 -6.39 -9.97 -11.69
N GLU A 192 -6.52 -9.22 -10.60
CA GLU A 192 -7.39 -8.05 -10.49
C GLU A 192 -6.83 -6.81 -11.18
N ALA A 193 -5.50 -6.72 -11.33
CA ALA A 193 -4.84 -5.57 -11.92
C ALA A 193 -5.21 -5.40 -13.41
N ASN A 194 -5.36 -4.14 -13.81
CA ASN A 194 -5.44 -3.73 -15.20
C ASN A 194 -4.04 -3.71 -15.84
N LEU A 195 -3.04 -3.26 -15.07
CA LEU A 195 -1.65 -3.18 -15.47
C LEU A 195 -0.74 -3.69 -14.36
N ILE A 196 0.32 -4.39 -14.77
CA ILE A 196 1.35 -4.89 -13.87
C ILE A 196 2.70 -4.32 -14.33
N PHE A 197 3.41 -3.64 -13.45
CA PHE A 197 4.78 -3.20 -13.70
C PHE A 197 5.77 -4.07 -12.97
N THR A 198 6.95 -4.24 -13.57
CA THR A 198 8.09 -4.84 -12.88
C THR A 198 9.40 -4.38 -13.51
N SER A 199 10.40 -4.17 -12.68
CA SER A 199 11.74 -3.71 -13.09
C SER A 199 12.78 -4.82 -13.20
N HIS A 200 12.42 -6.07 -12.88
CA HIS A 200 13.37 -7.19 -12.85
C HIS A 200 13.01 -8.29 -13.87
N PRO A 201 13.94 -8.75 -14.74
CA PRO A 201 13.64 -9.76 -15.77
C PRO A 201 13.06 -11.07 -15.22
N TYR A 202 13.58 -11.52 -14.08
CA TYR A 202 13.03 -12.68 -13.37
C TYR A 202 11.56 -12.49 -12.97
N LEU A 203 11.19 -11.32 -12.43
CA LEU A 203 9.82 -11.02 -12.07
C LEU A 203 8.93 -10.90 -13.32
N TYR A 204 9.43 -10.28 -14.39
CA TYR A 204 8.71 -10.26 -15.67
C TYR A 204 8.39 -11.67 -16.16
N LYS A 205 9.37 -12.58 -16.15
CA LYS A 205 9.17 -13.99 -16.49
C LYS A 205 8.17 -14.67 -15.56
N LYS A 206 8.29 -14.48 -14.23
CA LYS A 206 7.38 -15.04 -13.21
C LYS A 206 5.92 -14.62 -13.45
N PHE A 207 5.69 -13.36 -13.80
CA PHE A 207 4.36 -12.79 -13.99
C PHE A 207 3.86 -12.84 -15.44
N SER A 208 4.67 -13.33 -16.40
CA SER A 208 4.30 -13.42 -17.82
C SER A 208 2.99 -14.17 -18.11
N LYS A 209 2.56 -15.07 -17.22
CA LYS A 209 1.26 -15.75 -17.28
C LYS A 209 0.05 -14.81 -17.29
N TYR A 210 0.19 -13.56 -16.82
CA TYR A 210 -0.86 -12.53 -16.89
C TYR A 210 -0.87 -11.76 -18.23
N GLY A 211 -0.04 -12.18 -19.19
CA GLY A 211 -0.08 -11.74 -20.58
C GLY A 211 0.24 -10.27 -20.78
N LYS A 212 -0.51 -9.63 -21.70
CA LYS A 212 -0.23 -8.24 -22.18
C LYS A 212 -0.33 -7.16 -21.10
N LYS A 213 -0.90 -7.49 -19.93
CA LYS A 213 -1.00 -6.60 -18.77
C LYS A 213 0.36 -6.32 -18.13
N VAL A 214 1.32 -7.23 -18.28
CA VAL A 214 2.65 -7.11 -17.67
C VAL A 214 3.57 -6.28 -18.54
N LYS A 215 4.17 -5.26 -17.93
CA LYS A 215 5.12 -4.33 -18.55
C LYS A 215 6.44 -4.42 -17.81
N TYR A 216 7.50 -4.71 -18.56
CA TYR A 216 8.87 -4.60 -18.10
C TYR A 216 9.33 -3.15 -18.33
N THR A 217 9.88 -2.51 -17.30
CA THR A 217 10.28 -1.09 -17.31
C THR A 217 11.65 -0.90 -16.71
#